data_AF-A0A7W5GR14-F1
#
_entry.id   AF-A0A7W5GR14-F1
#
_cell.length_a   1.000
_cell.length_b   1.000
_cell.length_c   1.000
_cell.angle_alpha   90.00
_cell.angle_beta   90.00
_cell.angle_gamma   90.00
#
_symmetry.space_group_name_H-M   'P 1'
#
loop_
_entity.id
_entity.type
_entity.pdbx_description
1 polymer ?
#
loop_
_entity_poly.entity_id
_entity_poly.type
_entity_poly.pdbx_seq_one_letter_code
_entity_poly.pdbx_strand_id
1 'polypeptide(L)'
;MIESFQSALPSIIATTCIGVMGWVAGWVRGQRDKAKRLADEHTDLMGLPSAIGEMERRLNARFDELDGRIDKLETEMADERSLTVAKLKNKIVAIEKTATERGYITPKELESANDLADHYFARGGNHYIHAVMRNLNERVPIKGEPIEND
;
A
#
# COMPACT_ATOMS: atom_id res chain seq x y z
N MET A 1 17.96 -74.95 58.30
CA MET A 1 18.15 -73.54 57.87
C MET A 1 18.42 -73.40 56.37
N ILE A 2 19.13 -74.35 55.74
CA ILE A 2 19.44 -74.31 54.29
C ILE A 2 18.22 -74.70 53.42
N GLU A 3 17.45 -75.71 53.82
CA GLU A 3 16.28 -76.22 53.06
C GLU A 3 15.12 -75.21 52.98
N SER A 4 14.90 -74.41 54.03
CA SER A 4 13.89 -73.34 54.04
C SER A 4 14.25 -72.16 53.14
N PHE A 5 15.53 -71.98 52.84
CA PHE A 5 16.00 -70.92 51.94
C PHE A 5 15.87 -71.35 50.48
N GLN A 6 16.16 -72.62 50.18
CA GLN A 6 16.04 -73.18 48.82
C GLN A 6 14.58 -73.25 48.34
N SER A 7 13.60 -73.45 49.23
CA SER A 7 12.18 -73.47 48.87
C SER A 7 11.59 -72.07 48.60
N ALA A 8 12.20 -71.00 49.10
CA ALA A 8 11.75 -69.62 48.93
C ALA A 8 12.37 -68.91 47.69
N LEU A 9 13.46 -69.45 47.12
CA LEU A 9 14.12 -68.85 45.95
C LEU A 9 13.20 -68.66 44.73
N PRO A 10 12.35 -69.64 44.34
CA PRO A 10 11.52 -69.48 43.14
C PRO A 10 10.51 -68.34 43.24
N SER A 11 9.92 -68.11 44.43
CA SER A 11 8.95 -67.03 44.64
C SER A 11 9.63 -65.66 44.68
N ILE A 12 10.84 -65.56 45.23
CA ILE A 12 11.65 -64.33 45.19
C ILE A 12 12.03 -63.99 43.74
N ILE A 13 12.49 -64.97 42.97
CA ILE A 13 12.83 -64.79 41.55
C ILE A 13 11.59 -64.38 40.75
N ALA A 14 10.45 -65.04 40.94
CA ALA A 14 9.21 -64.67 40.25
C ALA A 14 8.76 -63.23 40.57
N THR A 15 8.79 -62.85 41.85
CA THR A 15 8.36 -61.51 42.29
C THR A 15 9.26 -60.41 41.73
N THR A 16 10.57 -60.63 41.74
CA THR A 16 11.54 -59.69 41.16
C THR A 16 11.41 -59.60 39.64
N CYS A 17 11.21 -60.72 38.94
CA CYS A 17 10.96 -60.74 37.50
C CYS A 17 9.69 -59.97 37.11
N ILE A 18 8.58 -60.14 37.84
CA ILE A 18 7.33 -59.40 37.61
C ILE A 18 7.54 -57.90 37.84
N GLY A 19 8.27 -57.51 38.89
CA GLY A 19 8.60 -56.11 39.18
C GLY A 19 9.41 -55.45 38.06
N VAL A 20 10.45 -56.13 37.58
CA VAL A 20 11.28 -55.65 36.45
C VAL A 20 10.45 -55.55 35.17
N MET A 21 9.62 -56.54 34.87
CA MET A 21 8.73 -56.49 33.70
C MET A 21 7.71 -55.34 33.78
N GLY A 22 7.16 -55.07 34.96
CA GLY A 22 6.28 -53.93 35.19
C GLY A 22 6.98 -52.59 34.96
N TRP A 23 8.22 -52.45 35.46
CA TRP A 23 9.05 -51.25 35.24
C TRP A 23 9.41 -51.05 33.77
N VAL A 24 9.86 -52.10 33.09
CA VAL A 24 10.18 -52.06 31.65
C VAL A 24 8.94 -51.70 30.83
N ALA A 25 7.78 -52.29 31.13
CA ALA A 25 6.52 -51.96 30.47
C ALA A 25 6.12 -50.49 30.66
N GLY A 26 6.31 -49.95 31.88
CA GLY A 26 6.10 -48.52 32.17
C GLY A 26 7.05 -47.62 31.37
N TRP A 27 8.32 -47.98 31.31
CA TRP A 27 9.33 -47.24 30.54
C TRP A 27 9.04 -47.26 29.04
N VAL A 28 8.69 -48.42 28.46
CA VAL A 28 8.30 -48.56 27.05
C VAL A 28 7.06 -47.75 26.72
N ARG A 29 6.04 -47.72 27.59
CA ARG A 29 4.88 -46.83 27.41
C ARG A 29 5.30 -45.37 27.40
N GLY A 30 6.16 -44.95 28.33
CA GLY A 30 6.70 -43.59 28.37
C GLY A 30 7.45 -43.20 27.09
N GLN A 31 8.22 -44.12 26.50
CA GLN A 31 8.87 -43.89 25.20
C GLN A 31 7.86 -43.77 24.06
N ARG A 32 6.83 -44.61 24.06
CA ARG A 32 5.75 -44.56 23.05
C ARG A 32 4.98 -43.24 23.10
N ASP A 33 4.70 -42.73 24.30
CA ASP A 33 3.97 -41.48 24.46
C ASP A 33 4.82 -40.28 24.00
N LYS A 34 6.13 -40.29 24.28
CA LYS A 34 7.07 -39.30 23.73
C LYS A 34 7.11 -39.36 22.21
N ALA A 35 7.19 -40.57 21.64
CA ALA A 35 7.22 -40.77 20.19
C ALA A 35 5.93 -40.27 19.52
N LYS A 36 4.77 -40.48 20.15
CA LYS A 36 3.49 -39.94 19.65
C LYS A 36 3.47 -38.42 19.67
N ARG A 37 3.88 -37.79 20.79
CA ARG A 37 3.94 -36.32 20.88
C ARG A 37 4.85 -35.72 19.81
N LEU A 38 6.02 -36.31 19.60
CA LEU A 38 6.94 -35.88 18.55
C LEU A 38 6.35 -36.06 17.14
N ALA A 39 5.58 -37.12 16.91
CA ALA A 39 4.90 -37.35 15.63
C ALA A 39 3.76 -36.34 15.39
N ASP A 40 3.00 -36.00 16.43
CA ASP A 40 1.94 -34.99 16.37
C ASP A 40 2.55 -33.60 16.12
N GLU A 41 3.57 -33.21 16.88
CA GLU A 41 4.33 -31.96 16.67
C GLU A 41 4.93 -31.88 15.26
N HIS A 42 5.50 -32.99 14.76
CA HIS A 42 6.04 -33.03 13.40
C HIS A 42 4.95 -32.87 12.33
N THR A 43 3.75 -33.40 12.57
CA THR A 43 2.61 -33.24 11.67
C THR A 43 2.15 -31.80 11.61
N ASP A 44 2.08 -31.12 12.76
CA ASP A 44 1.73 -29.69 12.84
C ASP A 44 2.79 -28.82 12.14
N LEU A 45 4.08 -29.11 12.36
CA LEU A 45 5.19 -28.41 11.71
C LEU A 45 5.17 -28.57 10.18
N MET A 46 4.78 -29.75 9.67
CA MET A 46 4.65 -30.00 8.23
C MET A 46 3.53 -29.18 7.58
N GLY A 47 2.55 -28.71 8.35
CA GLY A 47 1.49 -27.81 7.87
C GLY A 47 1.91 -26.34 7.77
N LEU A 48 2.98 -25.92 8.46
CA LEU A 48 3.41 -24.52 8.44
C LEU A 48 3.94 -24.07 7.06
N PRO A 49 4.79 -24.84 6.34
CA PRO A 49 5.26 -24.44 5.01
C PRO A 49 4.14 -24.19 4.00
N SER A 50 3.06 -24.98 4.04
CA SER A 50 1.94 -24.81 3.12
C SER A 50 1.13 -23.54 3.46
N ALA A 51 0.89 -23.28 4.74
CA ALA A 51 0.23 -22.07 5.21
C ALA A 51 1.07 -20.81 4.87
N ILE A 52 2.38 -20.87 5.08
CA ILE A 52 3.32 -19.80 4.68
C ILE A 52 3.25 -19.57 3.17
N GLY A 53 3.32 -20.63 2.37
CA GLY A 53 3.23 -20.51 0.92
C GLY A 53 1.88 -19.96 0.44
N GLU A 54 0.79 -20.24 1.13
CA GLU A 54 -0.50 -19.62 0.84
C GLU A 54 -0.50 -18.13 1.19
N MET A 55 0.05 -17.75 2.34
CA MET A 55 0.20 -16.36 2.73
C MET A 55 1.07 -15.57 1.74
N GLU A 56 2.20 -16.14 1.29
CA GLU A 56 3.07 -15.54 0.28
C GLU A 56 2.33 -15.29 -1.05
N ARG A 57 1.56 -16.28 -1.53
CA ARG A 57 0.74 -16.11 -2.74
C ARG A 57 -0.30 -15.01 -2.57
N ARG A 58 -0.99 -14.96 -1.43
CA ARG A 58 -1.99 -13.91 -1.14
C ARG A 58 -1.36 -12.53 -1.05
N LEU A 59 -0.17 -12.42 -0.46
CA LEU A 59 0.57 -11.16 -0.39
C LEU A 59 1.01 -10.69 -1.77
N ASN A 60 1.61 -11.57 -2.57
CA ASN A 60 2.04 -11.24 -3.92
C ASN A 60 0.86 -10.78 -4.80
N ALA A 61 -0.27 -11.50 -4.75
CA ALA A 61 -1.47 -11.09 -5.48
C ALA A 61 -1.98 -9.70 -5.04
N ARG A 62 -1.87 -9.36 -3.75
CA ARG A 62 -2.21 -8.01 -3.26
C ARG A 62 -1.21 -6.95 -3.69
N PHE A 63 0.08 -7.28 -3.77
CA PHE A 63 1.08 -6.36 -4.31
C PHE A 63 0.84 -6.08 -5.79
N ASP A 64 0.57 -7.12 -6.60
CA ASP A 64 0.23 -6.97 -8.02
C ASP A 64 -1.02 -6.08 -8.22
N GLU A 65 -2.04 -6.25 -7.36
CA GLU A 65 -3.23 -5.40 -7.39
C GLU A 65 -2.91 -3.94 -7.01
N LEU A 66 -2.05 -3.73 -6.01
CA LEU A 66 -1.63 -2.39 -5.61
C LEU A 66 -0.82 -1.70 -6.72
N ASP A 67 0.09 -2.41 -7.37
CA ASP A 67 0.88 -1.88 -8.49
C ASP A 67 -0.03 -1.46 -9.64
N GLY A 68 -1.00 -2.30 -10.02
CA GLY A 68 -1.99 -1.95 -11.05
C GLY A 68 -2.85 -0.73 -10.68
N ARG A 69 -3.16 -0.54 -9.39
CA ARG A 69 -3.88 0.65 -8.90
C ARG A 69 -3.00 1.91 -8.94
N ILE A 70 -1.72 1.78 -8.64
CA ILE A 70 -0.75 2.87 -8.71
C ILE A 70 -0.63 3.35 -10.16
N ASP A 71 -0.41 2.45 -11.12
CA ASP A 71 -0.30 2.79 -12.54
C ASP A 71 -1.53 3.54 -13.06
N LYS A 72 -2.72 3.08 -12.64
CA LYS A 72 -3.97 3.73 -13.01
C LYS A 72 -4.09 5.13 -12.41
N LEU A 73 -3.76 5.30 -11.13
CA LEU A 73 -3.79 6.60 -10.47
C LEU A 73 -2.78 7.57 -11.10
N GLU A 74 -1.59 7.12 -11.45
CA GLU A 74 -0.59 7.94 -12.13
C GLU A 74 -1.11 8.46 -13.48
N THR A 75 -1.77 7.59 -14.24
CA THR A 75 -2.40 7.96 -15.52
C THR A 75 -3.52 8.98 -15.33
N GLU A 76 -4.44 8.72 -14.40
CA GLU A 76 -5.56 9.64 -14.10
C GLU A 76 -5.06 11.02 -13.62
N MET A 77 -4.04 11.05 -12.75
CA MET A 77 -3.42 12.30 -12.30
C MET A 77 -2.73 13.07 -13.43
N ALA A 78 -2.09 12.37 -14.37
CA ALA A 78 -1.45 12.99 -15.53
C ALA A 78 -2.50 13.66 -16.44
N ASP A 79 -3.62 12.97 -16.69
CA ASP A 79 -4.73 13.48 -17.49
C ASP A 79 -5.40 14.69 -16.83
N GLU A 80 -5.68 14.63 -15.52
CA GLU A 80 -6.25 15.76 -14.77
C GLU A 80 -5.32 16.97 -14.75
N ARG A 81 -4.02 16.76 -14.57
CA ARG A 81 -3.02 17.83 -14.62
C ARG A 81 -2.98 18.47 -16.00
N SER A 82 -3.04 17.69 -17.07
CA SER A 82 -3.10 18.19 -18.45
C SER A 82 -4.36 19.04 -18.69
N LEU A 83 -5.53 18.53 -18.28
CA LEU A 83 -6.81 19.22 -18.42
C LEU A 83 -6.86 20.53 -17.65
N THR A 84 -6.33 20.57 -16.43
CA THR A 84 -6.30 21.80 -15.61
C THR A 84 -5.38 22.87 -16.23
N VAL A 85 -4.20 22.48 -16.70
CA VAL A 85 -3.27 23.39 -17.41
C VAL A 85 -3.90 23.94 -18.69
N ALA A 86 -4.59 23.10 -19.47
CA ALA A 86 -5.30 23.53 -20.68
C ALA A 86 -6.44 24.49 -20.37
N LYS A 87 -7.23 24.24 -19.31
CA LYS A 87 -8.31 25.14 -18.86
C LYS A 87 -7.76 26.51 -18.44
N LEU A 88 -6.67 26.56 -17.67
CA LEU A 88 -6.02 27.81 -17.27
C LEU A 88 -5.55 28.60 -18.50
N LYS A 89 -4.84 27.94 -19.42
CA LYS A 89 -4.40 28.54 -20.69
C LYS A 89 -5.57 29.17 -21.45
N ASN A 90 -6.66 28.43 -21.62
CA ASN A 90 -7.83 28.89 -22.37
C ASN A 90 -8.50 30.10 -21.72
N LYS A 91 -8.58 30.14 -20.38
CA LYS A 91 -9.12 31.30 -19.66
C LYS A 91 -8.26 32.55 -19.84
N ILE A 92 -6.94 32.43 -19.71
CA ILE A 92 -6.00 33.56 -19.89
C ILE A 92 -6.10 34.11 -21.32
N VAL A 93 -6.09 33.23 -22.32
CA VAL A 93 -6.22 33.61 -23.73
C VAL A 93 -7.59 34.24 -24.02
N ALA A 94 -8.66 33.77 -23.39
CA ALA A 94 -9.98 34.38 -23.54
C ALA A 94 -10.00 35.82 -23.02
N ILE A 95 -9.41 36.09 -21.84
CA ILE A 95 -9.30 37.44 -21.28
C ILE A 95 -8.50 38.35 -22.23
N GLU A 96 -7.38 37.87 -22.77
CA GLU A 96 -6.57 38.64 -23.71
C GLU A 96 -7.31 38.96 -25.00
N LYS A 97 -8.04 38.00 -25.56
CA LYS A 97 -8.87 38.21 -26.74
C LYS A 97 -9.94 39.27 -26.48
N THR A 98 -10.68 39.18 -25.38
CA THR A 98 -11.72 40.16 -25.04
C THR A 98 -11.15 41.55 -24.79
N ALA A 99 -9.99 41.65 -24.14
CA ALA A 99 -9.31 42.91 -23.88
C ALA A 99 -8.79 43.55 -25.18
N THR A 100 -8.28 42.73 -26.10
CA THR A 100 -7.81 43.18 -27.42
C THR A 100 -8.96 43.66 -28.30
N GLU A 101 -10.10 42.94 -28.29
CA GLU A 101 -11.31 43.32 -29.02
C GLU A 101 -11.91 44.63 -28.49
N ARG A 102 -11.91 44.82 -27.17
CA ARG A 102 -12.38 46.06 -26.53
C ARG A 102 -11.37 47.21 -26.63
N GLY A 103 -10.10 46.89 -26.87
CA GLY A 103 -8.98 47.85 -26.88
C GLY A 103 -8.59 48.37 -25.49
N TYR A 104 -9.08 47.76 -24.42
CA TYR A 104 -8.71 48.05 -23.03
C TYR A 104 -8.94 46.83 -22.14
N ILE A 105 -8.26 46.79 -20.99
CA ILE A 105 -8.48 45.80 -19.93
C ILE A 105 -8.89 46.50 -18.64
N THR A 106 -9.83 45.91 -17.90
CA THR A 106 -10.18 46.42 -16.58
C THR A 106 -9.15 45.98 -15.54
N PRO A 107 -8.94 46.75 -14.45
CA PRO A 107 -8.02 46.35 -13.37
C PRO A 107 -8.33 44.96 -12.80
N LYS A 108 -9.62 44.63 -12.65
CA LYS A 108 -10.07 43.32 -12.14
C LYS A 108 -9.74 42.17 -13.10
N GLU A 109 -9.95 42.38 -14.40
CA GLU A 109 -9.61 41.37 -15.41
C GLU A 109 -8.09 41.14 -15.47
N LEU A 110 -7.29 42.20 -15.31
CA LEU A 110 -5.84 42.11 -15.30
C LEU A 110 -5.32 41.37 -14.06
N GLU A 111 -5.85 41.67 -12.87
CA GLU A 111 -5.56 40.95 -11.63
C GLU A 111 -5.93 39.47 -11.76
N SER A 112 -7.14 39.18 -12.24
CA SER A 112 -7.59 37.80 -12.48
C SER A 112 -6.70 37.06 -13.47
N ALA A 113 -6.24 37.72 -14.53
CA ALA A 113 -5.33 37.12 -15.51
C ALA A 113 -3.95 36.82 -14.90
N ASN A 114 -3.43 37.71 -14.06
CA ASN A 114 -2.16 37.50 -13.35
C ASN A 114 -2.26 36.32 -12.36
N ASP A 115 -3.34 36.24 -11.57
CA ASP A 115 -3.55 35.10 -10.65
C ASP A 115 -3.64 33.77 -11.40
N LEU A 116 -4.40 33.74 -12.51
CA LEU A 116 -4.51 32.56 -13.37
C LEU A 116 -3.16 32.19 -13.99
N ALA A 117 -2.35 33.17 -14.38
CA ALA A 117 -1.02 32.97 -14.95
C ALA A 117 -0.05 32.41 -13.91
N ASP A 118 -0.05 32.91 -12.68
CA ASP A 118 0.78 32.38 -11.59
C ASP A 118 0.44 30.90 -11.30
N HIS A 119 -0.84 30.58 -11.24
CA HIS A 119 -1.30 29.19 -11.11
C HIS A 119 -0.92 28.31 -12.31
N TYR A 120 -0.86 28.89 -13.52
CA TYR A 120 -0.43 28.19 -14.72
C TYR A 120 1.09 27.93 -14.72
N PHE A 121 1.89 28.92 -14.34
CA PHE A 121 3.35 28.81 -14.28
C PHE A 121 3.81 27.86 -13.18
N ALA A 122 3.14 27.86 -12.02
CA ALA A 122 3.40 26.91 -10.95
C ALA A 122 3.26 25.43 -11.41
N ARG A 123 2.54 25.17 -12.50
CA ARG A 123 2.31 23.83 -13.06
C ARG A 123 3.25 23.45 -14.20
N GLY A 124 4.23 24.31 -14.54
CA GLY A 124 5.17 24.09 -15.64
C GLY A 124 4.74 24.75 -16.96
N GLY A 125 4.15 25.95 -16.88
CA GLY A 125 3.63 26.71 -18.02
C GLY A 125 4.67 26.99 -19.12
N ASN A 126 4.19 27.37 -20.30
CA ASN A 126 5.03 27.64 -21.48
C ASN A 126 5.31 29.14 -21.71
N HIS A 127 6.30 29.42 -22.57
CA HIS A 127 6.67 30.79 -22.96
C HIS A 127 5.56 31.57 -23.68
N TYR A 128 4.56 30.89 -24.26
CA TYR A 128 3.46 31.55 -24.93
C TYR A 128 2.62 32.38 -23.96
N ILE A 129 2.30 31.85 -22.77
CA ILE A 129 1.50 32.59 -21.78
C ILE A 129 2.29 33.76 -21.18
N HIS A 130 3.63 33.67 -21.09
CA HIS A 130 4.43 34.86 -20.75
C HIS A 130 4.28 35.98 -21.78
N ALA A 131 4.24 35.66 -23.08
CA ALA A 131 4.04 36.66 -24.12
C ALA A 131 2.63 37.27 -24.06
N VAL A 132 1.60 36.45 -23.79
CA VAL A 132 0.21 36.92 -23.60
C VAL A 132 0.11 37.87 -22.41
N MET A 133 0.67 37.49 -21.25
CA MET A 133 0.66 38.35 -20.06
C MET A 133 1.47 39.63 -20.25
N ARG A 134 2.57 39.58 -21.02
CA ARG A 134 3.31 40.78 -21.40
C ARG A 134 2.47 41.72 -22.27
N ASN A 135 1.73 41.18 -23.24
CA ASN A 135 0.82 41.96 -24.07
C ASN A 135 -0.25 42.66 -23.20
N LEU A 136 -0.88 41.90 -22.30
CA LEU A 136 -1.89 42.42 -21.38
C LEU A 136 -1.35 43.52 -20.44
N ASN A 137 -0.17 43.33 -19.87
CA ASN A 137 0.42 44.26 -18.91
C ASN A 137 1.05 45.51 -19.56
N GLU A 138 1.66 45.38 -20.75
CA GLU A 138 2.45 46.46 -21.36
C GLU A 138 1.75 47.19 -22.51
N ARG A 139 0.83 46.53 -23.23
CA ARG A 139 0.30 47.05 -24.51
C ARG A 139 -1.17 47.40 -24.46
N VAL A 140 -1.97 46.73 -23.63
CA VAL A 140 -3.39 47.01 -23.49
C VAL A 140 -3.60 48.10 -22.44
N PRO A 141 -4.28 49.23 -22.77
CA PRO A 141 -4.50 50.29 -21.81
C PRO A 141 -5.48 49.86 -20.71
N ILE A 142 -5.16 50.19 -19.46
CA ILE A 142 -6.01 49.91 -18.30
C ILE A 142 -7.07 51.00 -18.19
N LYS A 143 -8.36 50.64 -18.22
CA LYS A 143 -9.49 51.56 -18.02
C LYS A 143 -10.49 50.98 -17.02
N GLY A 144 -11.08 51.86 -16.20
CA GLY A 144 -12.19 51.47 -15.32
C GLY A 144 -13.43 51.03 -16.11
N GLU A 145 -14.30 50.25 -15.50
CA GLU A 145 -15.58 49.85 -16.11
C GLU A 145 -16.36 51.10 -16.59
N PRO A 146 -16.97 51.07 -17.79
CA PRO A 146 -17.88 52.13 -18.19
C PRO A 146 -19.03 52.17 -17.18
N ILE A 147 -19.24 53.34 -16.57
CA ILE A 147 -20.39 53.58 -15.71
C ILE A 147 -21.62 53.46 -16.62
N GLU A 148 -22.47 52.47 -16.39
CA GLU A 148 -23.76 52.34 -17.05
C GLU A 148 -24.56 53.60 -16.64
N ASN A 149 -24.67 54.55 -17.56
CA ASN A 149 -25.61 55.66 -17.38
C ASN A 149 -26.97 55.12 -17.84
N ASP A 150 -27.91 55.02 -16.90
CA ASP A 150 -29.33 54.71 -17.12
C ASP A 150 -29.94 55.42 -18.34
#